data_AF-K9YA81-F1
#
_entry.id   AF-K9YA81-F1
#
_cell.length_a   1.000
_cell.length_b   1.000
_cell.length_c   1.000
_cell.angle_alpha   90.00
_cell.angle_beta   90.00
_cell.angle_gamma   90.00
#
_symmetry.space_group_name_H-M   'P 1'
#
loop_
_entity.id
_entity.type
_entity.pdbx_description
1 polymer ?
#
loop_
_entity_poly.entity_id
_entity_poly.type
_entity_poly.pdbx_seq_one_letter_code
_entity_poly.pdbx_strand_id
1 'polypeptide(L)'
;MPQVMIFNHSERLRDQVTSFSVDSANSIPWIVRLLENSQSPLALPGHISLFNHDCLHILLGRDRAPESEAYVIGFTMGNDINCRRIHLWIFKIFALLIYPEKYRLRWSDREEFDRGVADGRQLEVKNLNQIDFSHLQDYSVRELRQQFALSSSVK
;
A
#
# COMPACT_ATOMS: atom_id res chain seq x y z
N MET A 1 -8.71 -5.18 -22.40
CA MET A 1 -9.61 -4.96 -21.25
C MET A 1 -8.78 -5.20 -20.00
N PRO A 2 -8.73 -4.28 -19.03
CA PRO A 2 -8.04 -4.55 -17.78
C PRO A 2 -8.73 -5.76 -17.12
N GLN A 3 -7.96 -6.80 -16.78
CA GLN A 3 -8.46 -7.90 -15.97
C GLN A 3 -8.86 -7.30 -14.62
N VAL A 4 -10.15 -7.32 -14.31
CA VAL A 4 -10.62 -7.04 -12.95
C VAL A 4 -10.04 -8.15 -12.08
N MET A 5 -9.01 -7.84 -11.28
CA MET A 5 -8.47 -8.78 -10.32
C MET A 5 -9.52 -9.00 -9.23
N ILE A 6 -10.09 -10.20 -9.19
CA ILE A 6 -11.05 -10.60 -8.16
C ILE A 6 -10.27 -11.27 -7.04
N PHE A 7 -10.14 -10.60 -5.89
CA PHE A 7 -9.53 -11.19 -4.71
C PHE A 7 -10.50 -12.17 -4.06
N ASN A 8 -10.09 -13.45 -3.93
CA ASN A 8 -10.92 -14.47 -3.30
C ASN A 8 -10.70 -14.47 -1.78
N HIS A 9 -11.66 -13.94 -1.01
CA HIS A 9 -11.49 -13.81 0.44
C HIS A 9 -11.26 -15.12 1.19
N SER A 10 -11.64 -16.27 0.61
CA SER A 10 -11.48 -17.59 1.22
C SER A 10 -10.10 -18.22 0.93
N GLU A 11 -9.35 -17.69 -0.03
CA GLU A 11 -8.01 -18.17 -0.36
C GLU A 11 -6.97 -17.65 0.61
N ARG A 12 -5.86 -18.40 0.72
CA ARG A 12 -4.73 -18.01 1.56
C ARG A 12 -4.02 -16.82 0.96
N LEU A 13 -3.44 -15.98 1.83
CA LEU A 13 -2.68 -14.82 1.40
C LEU A 13 -1.54 -15.19 0.44
N ARG A 14 -0.83 -16.30 0.69
CA ARG A 14 0.26 -16.78 -0.18
C ARG A 14 -0.17 -17.03 -1.63
N ASP A 15 -1.37 -17.57 -1.82
CA ASP A 15 -1.86 -17.99 -3.13
C ASP A 15 -2.15 -16.73 -3.96
N GLN A 16 -2.78 -15.73 -3.33
CA GLN A 16 -3.10 -14.46 -3.98
C GLN A 16 -1.86 -13.60 -4.23
N VAL A 17 -0.90 -13.54 -3.29
CA VAL A 17 0.35 -12.79 -3.47
C VAL A 17 1.16 -13.36 -4.63
N THR A 18 1.21 -14.68 -4.78
CA THR A 18 1.92 -15.34 -5.89
C THR A 18 1.32 -14.96 -7.25
N SER A 19 0.00 -14.84 -7.34
CA SER A 19 -0.67 -14.39 -8.57
C SER A 19 -0.61 -12.88 -8.78
N PHE A 20 -0.46 -12.09 -7.71
CA PHE A 20 -0.45 -10.63 -7.75
C PHE A 20 0.94 -10.03 -7.99
N SER A 21 2.02 -10.66 -7.50
CA SER A 21 3.39 -10.12 -7.51
C SER A 21 4.05 -10.26 -8.87
N VAL A 22 4.20 -9.14 -9.61
CA VAL A 22 4.78 -9.14 -10.97
C VAL A 22 6.16 -8.45 -11.02
N ASP A 23 6.37 -7.43 -10.19
CA ASP A 23 7.58 -6.60 -10.22
C ASP A 23 8.63 -7.07 -9.22
N SER A 24 9.90 -7.04 -9.60
CA SER A 24 11.02 -7.25 -8.67
C SER A 24 11.46 -5.93 -8.04
N ALA A 25 11.88 -5.92 -6.78
CA ALA A 25 12.31 -4.68 -6.10
C ALA A 25 13.43 -3.91 -6.83
N ASN A 26 14.20 -4.60 -7.69
CA ASN A 26 15.26 -4.01 -8.50
C ASN A 26 14.76 -3.19 -9.70
N SER A 27 13.51 -3.38 -10.14
CA SER A 27 12.91 -2.57 -11.21
C SER A 27 12.37 -1.22 -10.72
N ILE A 28 12.29 -1.02 -9.40
CA ILE A 28 11.77 0.22 -8.80
C ILE A 28 12.86 1.32 -8.84
N PRO A 29 12.57 2.50 -9.40
CA PRO A 29 13.51 3.62 -9.49
C PRO A 29 14.11 4.00 -8.13
N TRP A 30 15.39 4.38 -8.11
CA TRP A 30 16.11 4.72 -6.88
C TRP A 30 15.44 5.83 -6.06
N ILE A 31 14.81 6.82 -6.71
CA ILE A 31 14.15 7.94 -6.04
C ILE A 31 12.88 7.49 -5.30
N VAL A 32 12.16 6.52 -5.85
CA VAL A 32 10.99 5.89 -5.21
C VAL A 32 11.46 5.06 -4.02
N ARG A 33 12.52 4.26 -4.23
CA ARG A 33 13.15 3.47 -3.14
C ARG A 33 13.67 4.36 -2.01
N LEU A 34 14.16 5.56 -2.30
CA LEU A 34 14.69 6.47 -1.28
C LEU A 34 13.62 6.88 -0.26
N LEU A 35 12.37 7.07 -0.69
CA LEU A 35 11.29 7.56 0.18
C LEU A 35 10.43 6.44 0.77
N GLU A 36 10.33 5.29 0.09
CA GLU A 36 9.34 4.26 0.43
C GLU A 36 9.95 2.93 0.90
N ASN A 37 11.24 2.68 0.64
CA ASN A 37 11.90 1.45 1.05
C ASN A 37 12.31 1.52 2.53
N SER A 38 11.95 0.50 3.31
CA SER A 38 12.28 0.39 4.74
C SER A 38 13.78 0.37 5.05
N GLN A 39 14.63 0.04 4.08
CA GLN A 39 16.09 0.06 4.22
C GLN A 39 16.71 1.43 3.91
N SER A 40 15.91 2.40 3.46
CA SER A 40 16.40 3.75 3.19
C SER A 40 16.50 4.58 4.48
N PRO A 41 17.60 5.31 4.71
CA PRO A 41 17.74 6.20 5.86
C PRO A 41 16.84 7.45 5.75
N LEU A 42 16.28 7.73 4.57
CA LEU A 42 15.37 8.84 4.30
C LEU A 42 13.93 8.38 4.07
N ALA A 43 13.63 7.12 4.43
CA ALA A 43 12.29 6.57 4.28
C ALA A 43 11.28 7.42 5.06
N LEU A 44 10.21 7.80 4.39
CA LEU A 44 9.09 8.48 5.05
C LEU A 44 8.30 7.45 5.89
N PRO A 45 7.62 7.90 6.96
CA PRO A 45 6.69 7.04 7.68
C PRO A 45 5.64 6.44 6.73
N GLY A 46 5.29 5.18 6.96
CA GLY A 46 4.56 4.35 5.99
C GLY A 46 5.48 3.57 5.04
N HIS A 47 6.79 3.60 5.21
CA HIS A 47 7.71 2.73 4.45
C HIS A 47 7.32 1.26 4.64
N ILE A 48 7.42 0.47 3.58
CA ILE A 48 6.93 -0.90 3.56
C ILE A 48 7.76 -1.74 2.58
N SER A 49 7.92 -3.04 2.87
CA SER A 49 8.56 -3.95 1.91
C SER A 49 7.63 -4.20 0.72
N LEU A 50 8.19 -4.51 -0.46
CA LEU A 50 7.37 -4.80 -1.64
C LEU A 50 6.39 -5.95 -1.40
N PHE A 51 6.82 -6.99 -0.69
CA PHE A 51 5.97 -8.12 -0.31
C PHE A 51 4.81 -7.67 0.59
N ASN A 52 5.10 -6.89 1.64
CA ASN A 52 4.07 -6.38 2.55
C ASN A 52 3.10 -5.42 1.83
N HIS A 53 3.62 -4.62 0.89
CA HIS A 53 2.83 -3.72 0.06
C HIS A 53 1.82 -4.52 -0.79
N ASP A 54 2.28 -5.56 -1.49
CA ASP A 54 1.42 -6.44 -2.27
C ASP A 54 0.39 -7.17 -1.38
N CYS A 55 0.76 -7.54 -0.15
CA CYS A 55 -0.21 -8.05 0.84
C CYS A 55 -1.29 -7.02 1.19
N LEU A 56 -0.92 -5.74 1.39
CA LEU A 56 -1.90 -4.69 1.68
C LEU A 56 -2.85 -4.45 0.51
N HIS A 57 -2.39 -4.50 -0.74
CA HIS A 57 -3.27 -4.48 -1.91
C HIS A 57 -4.36 -5.53 -1.82
N ILE A 58 -3.98 -6.79 -1.58
CA ILE A 58 -4.91 -7.91 -1.45
C ILE A 58 -5.85 -7.72 -0.26
N LEU A 59 -5.33 -7.34 0.91
CA LEU A 59 -6.12 -7.15 2.12
C LEU A 59 -7.10 -5.99 1.99
N LEU A 60 -6.75 -4.93 1.26
CA LEU A 60 -7.63 -3.79 0.99
C LEU A 60 -8.56 -4.02 -0.21
N GLY A 61 -8.29 -5.03 -1.03
CA GLY A 61 -9.05 -5.32 -2.24
C GLY A 61 -8.77 -4.32 -3.36
N ARG A 62 -7.51 -3.88 -3.49
CA ARG A 62 -7.06 -2.84 -4.43
C ARG A 62 -6.14 -3.44 -5.49
N ASP A 63 -6.41 -3.16 -6.76
CA ASP A 63 -5.57 -3.59 -7.88
C ASP A 63 -4.29 -2.72 -8.01
N ARG A 64 -3.57 -2.84 -9.13
CA ARG A 64 -2.35 -2.04 -9.43
C ARG A 64 -2.64 -0.82 -10.32
N ALA A 65 -3.91 -0.40 -10.44
CA ALA A 65 -4.23 0.82 -11.15
C ALA A 65 -3.62 2.03 -10.41
N PRO A 66 -3.24 3.12 -11.11
CA PRO A 66 -2.62 4.28 -10.46
C PRO A 66 -3.43 4.84 -9.28
N GLU A 67 -4.76 4.83 -9.39
CA GLU A 67 -5.70 5.23 -8.34
C GLU A 67 -5.58 4.33 -7.10
N SER A 68 -5.51 3.02 -7.31
CA SER A 68 -5.37 2.01 -6.26
C SER A 68 -4.01 2.07 -5.57
N GLU A 69 -2.92 2.24 -6.33
CA GLU A 69 -1.57 2.46 -5.79
C GLU A 69 -1.52 3.71 -4.91
N ALA A 70 -2.10 4.82 -5.39
CA ALA A 70 -2.19 6.06 -4.63
C ALA A 70 -2.94 5.86 -3.31
N TYR A 71 -4.07 5.14 -3.35
CA TYR A 71 -4.84 4.79 -2.15
C TYR A 71 -4.02 3.93 -1.18
N VAL A 72 -3.35 2.86 -1.64
CA VAL A 72 -2.59 1.94 -0.76
C VAL A 72 -1.40 2.65 -0.11
N ILE A 73 -0.67 3.49 -0.85
CA ILE A 73 0.42 4.29 -0.28
C ILE A 73 -0.14 5.29 0.74
N GLY A 74 -1.20 6.01 0.38
CA GLY A 74 -1.88 6.95 1.29
C GLY A 74 -2.35 6.26 2.57
N PHE A 75 -2.96 5.09 2.45
CA PHE A 75 -3.41 4.26 3.57
C PHE A 75 -2.26 3.83 4.46
N THR A 76 -1.17 3.35 3.86
CA THR A 76 0.03 2.91 4.59
C THR A 76 0.66 4.07 5.37
N MET A 77 0.79 5.24 4.73
CA MET A 77 1.26 6.45 5.40
C MET A 77 0.28 6.92 6.49
N GLY A 78 -1.03 6.88 6.25
CA GLY A 78 -2.03 7.30 7.23
C GLY A 78 -2.13 6.37 8.46
N ASN A 79 -1.79 5.09 8.27
CA ASN A 79 -1.82 4.09 9.32
C ASN A 79 -0.57 4.08 10.21
N ASP A 80 0.55 4.64 9.74
CA ASP A 80 1.77 4.80 10.54
C ASP A 80 1.62 5.95 11.54
N ILE A 81 1.76 5.65 12.83
CA ILE A 81 1.60 6.63 13.92
C ILE A 81 2.63 7.76 13.88
N ASN A 82 3.78 7.55 13.23
CA ASN A 82 4.83 8.55 13.08
C ASN A 82 4.55 9.48 11.89
N CYS A 83 3.55 9.18 11.07
CA CYS A 83 3.23 9.99 9.91
C CYS A 83 2.54 11.31 10.29
N ARG A 84 3.19 12.41 9.93
CA ARG A 84 2.72 13.78 10.15
C ARG A 84 2.32 14.41 8.82
N ARG A 85 1.56 15.50 8.90
CA ARG A 85 1.09 16.23 7.70
C ARG A 85 2.24 16.71 6.80
N ILE A 86 3.41 17.00 7.37
CA ILE A 86 4.60 17.35 6.61
C ILE A 86 5.12 16.19 5.75
N HIS A 87 5.09 14.94 6.24
CA HIS A 87 5.53 13.77 5.47
C HIS A 87 4.62 13.54 4.26
N LEU A 88 3.30 13.66 4.46
CA LEU A 88 2.32 13.56 3.37
C LEU A 88 2.54 14.64 2.30
N TRP A 89 2.90 15.86 2.73
CA TRP A 89 3.17 16.96 1.81
C TRP A 89 4.46 16.74 1.02
N ILE A 90 5.53 16.29 1.69
CA ILE A 90 6.79 15.90 1.04
C ILE A 90 6.52 14.81 0.00
N PHE A 91 5.85 13.72 0.40
CA PHE A 91 5.53 12.62 -0.50
C PHE A 91 4.80 13.10 -1.75
N LYS A 92 3.73 13.88 -1.60
CA LYS A 92 2.97 14.40 -2.74
C LYS A 92 3.81 15.23 -3.71
N ILE A 93 4.74 16.04 -3.21
CA ILE A 93 5.64 16.82 -4.08
C ILE A 93 6.49 15.90 -4.93
N PHE A 94 7.13 14.90 -4.31
CA PHE A 94 7.97 13.96 -5.04
C PHE A 94 7.15 13.12 -6.02
N ALA A 95 6.01 12.60 -5.58
CA ALA A 95 5.12 11.77 -6.37
C ALA A 95 4.49 12.51 -7.57
N LEU A 96 4.22 13.82 -7.46
CA LEU A 96 3.64 14.62 -8.55
C LEU A 96 4.69 15.19 -9.51
N LEU A 97 5.89 15.54 -9.02
CA LEU A 97 6.84 16.36 -9.78
C LEU A 97 8.15 15.66 -10.11
N ILE A 98 8.60 14.71 -9.27
CA ILE A 98 9.96 14.16 -9.32
C ILE A 98 9.95 12.71 -9.80
N TYR A 99 8.93 11.94 -9.45
CA TYR A 99 8.85 10.52 -9.80
C TYR A 99 8.83 10.32 -11.34
N PRO A 100 9.43 9.22 -11.83
CA PRO A 100 9.35 8.85 -13.24
C PRO A 100 7.91 8.61 -13.67
N GLU A 101 7.62 8.76 -14.96
CA GLU A 101 6.26 8.75 -15.51
C GLU A 101 5.42 7.54 -15.07
N LYS A 102 6.01 6.33 -15.02
CA LYS A 102 5.33 5.10 -14.56
C LYS A 102 4.82 5.19 -13.10
N TYR A 103 5.48 5.96 -12.25
CA TYR A 103 5.21 6.06 -10.80
C TYR A 103 4.64 7.42 -10.40
N ARG A 104 4.50 8.34 -11.35
CA ARG A 104 4.06 9.70 -11.07
C ARG A 104 2.56 9.72 -10.84
N LEU A 105 2.16 10.24 -9.69
CA LEU A 105 0.75 10.46 -9.41
C LEU A 105 0.20 11.56 -10.32
N ARG A 106 -1.04 11.40 -10.76
CA ARG A 106 -1.81 12.45 -11.42
C ARG A 106 -2.65 13.20 -10.39
N TRP A 107 -3.22 14.32 -10.81
CA TRP A 107 -4.15 15.09 -9.99
C TRP A 107 -5.39 14.28 -9.59
N SER A 108 -5.87 13.40 -10.48
CA SER A 108 -6.96 12.45 -10.20
C SER A 108 -6.62 11.50 -9.05
N ASP A 109 -5.38 11.06 -8.97
CA ASP A 109 -4.93 10.02 -8.04
C ASP A 109 -4.69 10.59 -6.63
N ARG A 110 -4.57 11.92 -6.52
CA ARG A 110 -4.38 12.62 -5.24
C ARG A 110 -5.59 12.46 -4.31
N GLU A 111 -6.80 12.43 -4.85
CA GLU A 111 -8.02 12.26 -4.05
C GLU A 111 -8.08 10.86 -3.44
N GLU A 112 -7.66 9.85 -4.20
CA GLU A 112 -7.51 8.46 -3.73
C GLU A 112 -6.45 8.34 -2.66
N PHE A 113 -5.30 9.00 -2.83
CA PHE A 113 -4.28 9.09 -1.79
C PHE A 113 -4.82 9.71 -0.50
N ASP A 114 -5.53 10.84 -0.60
CA ASP A 114 -6.09 11.53 0.56
C ASP A 114 -7.17 10.69 1.27
N ARG A 115 -7.97 9.94 0.51
CA ARG A 115 -8.91 8.96 1.06
C ARG A 115 -8.19 7.84 1.79
N GLY A 116 -7.17 7.25 1.17
CA GLY A 116 -6.32 6.24 1.80
C GLY A 116 -5.77 6.74 3.13
N VAL A 117 -5.19 7.94 3.17
CA VAL A 117 -4.69 8.57 4.41
C VAL A 117 -5.78 8.66 5.48
N ALA A 118 -6.99 9.11 5.11
CA ALA A 118 -8.09 9.23 6.05
C ALA A 118 -8.51 7.87 6.62
N ASP A 119 -8.64 6.86 5.77
CA ASP A 119 -9.03 5.50 6.17
C ASP A 119 -7.96 4.84 7.04
N GLY A 120 -6.68 4.96 6.67
CA GLY A 120 -5.55 4.47 7.47
C GLY A 120 -5.46 5.13 8.85
N ARG A 121 -5.81 6.42 8.95
CA ARG A 121 -5.89 7.15 10.22
C ARG A 121 -7.07 6.72 11.08
N GLN A 122 -8.19 6.32 10.50
CA GLN A 122 -9.36 5.87 11.25
C GLN A 122 -9.21 4.44 11.76
N LEU A 123 -8.43 3.59 11.10
CA LEU A 123 -8.24 2.20 11.51
C LEU A 123 -7.62 2.11 12.91
N GLU A 124 -8.20 1.34 13.83
CA GLU A 124 -7.69 1.21 15.20
C GLU A 124 -6.35 0.48 15.26
N VAL A 125 -6.19 -0.56 14.42
CA VAL A 125 -4.92 -1.28 14.29
C VAL A 125 -3.94 -0.41 13.51
N LYS A 126 -2.80 -0.08 14.11
CA LYS A 126 -1.79 0.84 13.56
C LYS A 126 -0.50 0.14 13.15
N ASN A 127 0.30 0.86 12.35
CA ASN A 127 1.63 0.43 11.88
C ASN A 127 1.60 -0.91 11.12
N LEU A 128 0.56 -1.14 10.31
CA LEU A 128 0.46 -2.33 9.46
C LEU A 128 1.68 -2.49 8.54
N ASN A 129 2.35 -1.39 8.20
CA ASN A 129 3.59 -1.38 7.43
C ASN A 129 4.77 -2.07 8.12
N GLN A 130 4.71 -2.25 9.45
CA GLN A 130 5.74 -2.88 10.27
C GLN A 130 5.45 -4.37 10.56
N ILE A 131 4.27 -4.87 10.20
CA ILE A 131 3.91 -6.28 10.38
C ILE A 131 4.68 -7.14 9.38
N ASP A 132 5.25 -8.24 9.85
CA ASP A 132 5.83 -9.24 8.95
C ASP A 132 4.74 -10.18 8.42
N PHE A 133 4.21 -9.85 7.23
CA PHE A 133 3.19 -10.66 6.58
C PHE A 133 3.72 -12.03 6.14
N SER A 134 5.04 -12.26 6.11
CA SER A 134 5.60 -13.55 5.70
C SER A 134 5.17 -14.68 6.65
N HIS A 135 4.93 -14.36 7.92
CA HIS A 135 4.41 -15.27 8.95
C HIS A 135 2.88 -15.47 8.90
N LEU A 136 2.17 -14.68 8.09
CA LEU A 136 0.71 -14.67 8.01
C LEU A 136 0.16 -15.25 6.70
N GLN A 137 1.06 -15.74 5.85
CA GLN A 137 0.79 -16.29 4.52
C GLN A 137 -0.18 -17.47 4.49
N ASP A 138 -0.35 -18.15 5.63
CA ASP A 138 -1.13 -19.37 5.77
C ASP A 138 -2.61 -19.10 6.10
N TYR A 139 -2.91 -17.89 6.58
CA TYR A 139 -4.25 -17.42 6.86
C TYR A 139 -4.97 -17.02 5.58
N SER A 140 -6.29 -17.17 5.57
CA SER A 140 -7.15 -16.62 4.52
C SER A 140 -7.17 -15.09 4.58
N VAL A 141 -7.41 -14.46 3.44
CA VAL A 141 -7.59 -13.00 3.37
C VAL A 141 -8.73 -12.54 4.30
N ARG A 142 -9.80 -13.33 4.42
CA ARG A 142 -10.91 -13.04 5.34
C ARG A 142 -10.46 -13.00 6.81
N GLU A 143 -9.71 -14.00 7.27
CA GLU A 143 -9.22 -14.06 8.64
C GLU A 143 -8.34 -12.86 8.97
N LEU A 144 -7.42 -12.51 8.07
CA LEU A 144 -6.53 -11.36 8.26
C LEU A 144 -7.30 -10.04 8.25
N ARG A 145 -8.28 -9.86 7.35
CA ARG A 145 -9.12 -8.66 7.37
C ARG A 145 -9.90 -8.51 8.67
N GLN A 146 -10.42 -9.61 9.21
CA GLN A 146 -11.09 -9.61 10.52
C GLN A 146 -10.12 -9.26 11.63
N GLN A 147 -8.93 -9.88 11.64
CA GLN A 147 -7.89 -9.65 12.64
C GLN A 147 -7.40 -8.19 12.65
N PHE A 148 -7.27 -7.56 11.48
CA PHE A 148 -6.84 -6.17 11.35
C PHE A 148 -7.99 -5.15 11.37
N ALA A 149 -9.22 -5.58 11.65
CA ALA A 149 -10.42 -4.74 11.61
C ALA A 149 -10.62 -4.00 10.27
N LEU A 150 -10.12 -4.58 9.17
CA LEU A 150 -10.31 -4.07 7.81
C LEU A 150 -11.71 -4.46 7.35
N SER A 151 -12.67 -3.55 7.52
CA SER A 151 -14.06 -3.80 7.10
C SER A 151 -14.15 -4.17 5.62
N SER A 152 -15.12 -5.02 5.26
CA SER A 152 -15.39 -5.45 3.87
C SER A 152 -15.94 -4.32 2.98
N SER A 153 -15.96 -3.09 3.46
CA SER A 153 -16.50 -1.93 2.75
C SER A 153 -15.46 -0.82 2.70
N VAL A 154 -14.36 -1.09 2.01
CA VAL A 154 -13.73 -0.03 1.24
C VAL A 154 -14.66 0.15 0.03
N LYS A 155 -15.59 1.11 0.12
CA LYS A 155 -16.50 1.45 -0.97
C LYS A 155 -15.76 2.08 -2.14
#